data_AF-A0A660S332-F1
#
_entry.id   AF-A0A660S332-F1
#
_cell.length_a   1.000
_cell.length_b   1.000
_cell.length_c   1.000
_cell.angle_alpha   90.00
_cell.angle_beta   90.00
_cell.angle_gamma   90.00
#
_symmetry.space_group_name_H-M   'P 1'
#
loop_
_entity.id
_entity.type
_entity.pdbx_description
1 polymer ?
#
loop_
_entity_poly.entity_id
_entity_poly.type
_entity_poly.pdbx_seq_one_letter_code
_entity_poly.pdbx_strand_id
1 'polypeptide(L)'
;MEVHVVNAGFNFVVTKRLTLFGDAYYVHSEEDYDRPYLGSIKSPNPWSEFDVSDYSDLEFDEYRISGGLAYNLKENLTVQVKATYADFDEDEYYMQDRDADVVYVTAGVKWNF
;
A
#
# COMPACT_ATOMS: atom_id res chain seq x y z
N MET A 1 -16.71 -0.32 -4.52
CA MET A 1 -15.44 -0.10 -3.80
C MET A 1 -15.45 -0.89 -2.50
N GLU A 2 -14.77 -2.02 -2.52
CA GLU A 2 -14.52 -2.88 -1.38
C GLU A 2 -13.03 -2.76 -1.01
N VAL A 3 -12.73 -2.60 0.28
CA VAL A 3 -11.34 -2.44 0.75
C VAL A 3 -11.11 -3.32 1.97
N HIS A 4 -10.13 -4.22 1.87
CA HIS A 4 -9.67 -5.08 2.96
C HIS A 4 -8.28 -4.66 3.41
N VAL A 5 -8.11 -4.52 4.71
CA VAL A 5 -6.81 -4.15 5.30
C VAL A 5 -6.48 -5.12 6.41
N VAL A 6 -5.32 -5.77 6.30
CA VAL A 6 -4.78 -6.64 7.34
C VAL A 6 -3.44 -6.10 7.79
N ASN A 7 -3.29 -5.95 9.11
CA ASN A 7 -2.03 -5.56 9.72
C ASN A 7 -1.67 -6.52 10.84
N ALA A 8 -0.42 -6.96 10.85
CA ALA A 8 0.17 -7.71 11.94
C ALA A 8 1.51 -7.10 12.28
N GLY A 9 1.75 -6.85 13.57
CA GLY A 9 3.01 -6.27 14.01
C GLY A 9 3.46 -6.83 15.34
N PHE A 10 4.75 -6.72 15.58
CA PHE A 10 5.34 -7.05 16.86
C PHE A 10 6.21 -5.91 17.35
N ASN A 11 6.31 -5.81 18.68
CA ASN A 11 7.20 -4.91 19.34
C ASN A 11 7.82 -5.64 20.54
N PHE A 12 9.12 -5.88 20.48
CA PHE A 12 9.84 -6.72 21.42
C PHE A 12 10.97 -5.94 22.10
N VAL A 13 10.81 -5.75 23.41
CA VAL A 13 11.81 -5.08 24.26
C VAL A 13 12.87 -6.11 24.63
N VAL A 14 13.98 -6.12 23.90
CA VAL A 14 15.11 -7.02 24.13
C VAL A 14 15.85 -6.65 25.42
N THR A 15 16.08 -5.35 25.62
CA THR A 15 16.74 -4.81 26.81
C THR A 15 16.12 -3.48 27.19
N LYS A 16 16.52 -2.90 28.33
CA LYS A 16 16.14 -1.53 28.73
C LYS A 16 16.50 -0.45 27.67
N ARG A 17 17.42 -0.76 26.75
CA ARG A 17 17.89 0.17 25.73
C ARG A 17 17.53 -0.22 24.31
N LEU A 18 17.22 -1.49 24.05
CA LEU A 18 17.01 -1.99 22.69
C LEU A 18 15.60 -2.55 22.56
N THR A 19 14.90 -2.04 21.56
CA THR A 19 13.60 -2.52 21.13
C THR A 19 13.69 -2.93 19.66
N LEU A 20 13.17 -4.10 19.33
CA LEU A 20 13.00 -4.56 17.96
C LEU A 20 11.51 -4.47 17.61
N PHE A 21 11.21 -4.01 16.41
CA PHE A 21 9.83 -3.92 15.95
C PHE A 21 9.75 -4.31 14.48
N GLY A 22 8.59 -4.79 14.09
CA GLY A 22 8.30 -5.11 12.71
C GLY A 22 6.81 -5.17 12.48
N ASP A 23 6.42 -4.97 11.24
CA ASP A 23 5.05 -4.98 10.80
C ASP A 23 4.95 -5.56 9.40
N ALA A 24 3.87 -6.29 9.15
CA ALA A 24 3.40 -6.68 7.84
C ALA A 24 2.02 -6.06 7.64
N TYR A 25 1.80 -5.54 6.45
CA TYR A 25 0.60 -4.82 6.07
C TYR A 25 0.20 -5.28 4.67
N TYR A 26 -1.07 -5.63 4.51
CA TYR A 26 -1.65 -6.01 3.23
C TYR A 26 -2.94 -5.21 3.02
N VAL A 27 -3.07 -4.64 1.83
CA VAL A 27 -4.28 -3.96 1.36
C VAL A 27 -4.71 -4.60 0.08
N HIS A 28 -5.99 -4.89 0.01
CA HIS A 28 -6.66 -5.27 -1.22
C HIS A 28 -7.82 -4.30 -1.42
N SER A 29 -7.95 -3.74 -2.61
CA SER A 29 -9.02 -2.83 -2.99
C SER A 29 -9.55 -3.19 -4.36
N GLU A 30 -10.87 -3.34 -4.45
CA GLU A 30 -11.59 -3.55 -5.71
C GLU A 30 -12.54 -2.38 -5.94
N GLU A 31 -12.49 -1.76 -7.11
CA GLU A 31 -13.41 -0.71 -7.51
C GLU A 31 -14.24 -1.11 -8.74
N ASP A 32 -15.50 -1.50 -8.50
CA ASP A 32 -16.49 -1.67 -9.57
C ASP A 32 -16.93 -0.29 -10.13
N TYR A 33 -16.55 0.01 -11.37
CA TYR A 33 -17.12 1.15 -12.09
C TYR A 33 -18.39 0.75 -12.84
N ASP A 34 -19.54 0.99 -12.21
CA ASP A 34 -20.84 0.93 -12.90
C ASP A 34 -20.92 2.07 -13.95
N ARG A 35 -21.03 1.70 -15.23
CA ARG A 35 -21.20 2.65 -16.34
C ARG A 35 -22.36 3.63 -16.08
N PRO A 36 -22.21 4.94 -16.34
CA PRO A 36 -23.37 5.76 -16.66
C PRO A 36 -23.99 5.25 -17.98
N TYR A 37 -25.13 4.58 -17.88
CA TYR A 37 -25.86 4.00 -19.01
C TYR A 37 -26.25 5.09 -20.03
N LEU A 38 -25.45 5.31 -21.08
CA LEU A 38 -25.76 6.23 -22.19
C LEU A 38 -26.73 5.59 -23.20
N GLY A 39 -27.85 5.05 -22.70
CA GLY A 39 -28.88 4.40 -23.53
C GLY A 39 -29.71 5.34 -24.43
N SER A 40 -29.41 6.65 -24.43
CA SER A 40 -30.26 7.66 -25.08
C SER A 40 -29.72 8.22 -26.40
N ILE A 41 -28.53 7.82 -26.87
CA ILE A 41 -27.97 8.34 -28.13
C ILE A 41 -28.38 7.44 -29.30
N LYS A 42 -29.53 7.76 -29.92
CA LYS A 42 -30.00 7.17 -31.19
C LYS A 42 -29.27 7.81 -32.38
N SER A 43 -28.02 7.48 -32.59
CA SER A 43 -27.22 7.89 -33.76
C SER A 43 -26.10 6.86 -33.93
N PRO A 44 -25.52 6.60 -35.13
CA PRO A 44 -24.48 5.59 -35.25
C PRO A 44 -23.32 6.03 -34.38
N ASN A 45 -23.20 5.39 -33.22
CA ASN A 45 -22.26 5.76 -32.21
C ASN A 45 -20.91 5.21 -32.67
N PRO A 46 -19.94 6.05 -33.08
CA PRO A 46 -18.63 5.55 -33.51
C PRO A 46 -17.89 4.83 -32.38
N TRP A 47 -18.40 4.93 -31.16
CA TRP A 47 -17.92 4.25 -29.95
C TRP A 47 -18.63 2.91 -29.69
N SER A 48 -19.55 2.45 -30.54
CA SER A 48 -20.22 1.16 -30.37
C SER A 48 -19.31 -0.05 -30.59
N GLU A 49 -18.14 0.16 -31.19
CA GLU A 49 -17.10 -0.86 -31.40
C GLU A 49 -16.03 -0.89 -30.30
N PHE A 50 -16.04 0.07 -29.36
CA PHE A 50 -15.21 -0.03 -28.18
C PHE A 50 -15.91 -0.94 -27.18
N ASP A 51 -15.45 -2.20 -27.11
CA ASP A 51 -15.88 -3.14 -26.08
C ASP A 51 -15.24 -2.74 -24.75
N VAL A 52 -15.88 -1.77 -24.09
CA VAL A 52 -15.48 -1.25 -22.77
C VAL A 52 -16.09 -2.13 -21.65
N SER A 53 -16.43 -3.39 -21.93
CA SER A 53 -16.96 -4.34 -20.92
C SER A 53 -15.89 -4.77 -19.93
N ASP A 54 -14.63 -4.82 -20.38
CA ASP A 54 -13.49 -5.33 -19.60
C ASP A 54 -12.80 -4.22 -18.79
N TYR A 55 -13.47 -3.08 -18.59
CA TYR A 55 -12.96 -1.93 -17.84
C TYR A 55 -13.55 -1.86 -16.41
N SER A 56 -14.29 -2.89 -15.99
CA SER A 56 -15.12 -2.81 -14.78
C SER A 56 -14.36 -3.10 -13.48
N ASP A 57 -13.23 -3.80 -13.55
CA ASP A 57 -12.62 -4.41 -12.36
C ASP A 57 -11.21 -3.83 -12.19
N LEU A 58 -11.11 -2.75 -11.41
CA LEU A 58 -9.82 -2.20 -10.97
C LEU A 58 -9.42 -2.88 -9.67
N GLU A 59 -8.33 -3.65 -9.72
CA GLU A 59 -7.76 -4.35 -8.56
C GLU A 59 -6.44 -3.69 -8.15
N PHE A 60 -6.32 -3.38 -6.86
CA PHE A 60 -5.11 -2.84 -6.26
C PHE A 60 -4.70 -3.69 -5.06
N ASP A 61 -3.51 -4.25 -5.14
CA ASP A 61 -2.88 -5.01 -4.07
C ASP A 61 -1.59 -4.33 -3.60
N GLU A 62 -1.49 -4.08 -2.29
CA GLU A 62 -0.26 -3.61 -1.67
C GLU A 62 0.18 -4.59 -0.59
N TYR A 63 1.40 -5.11 -0.73
CA TYR A 63 2.09 -5.84 0.33
C TYR A 63 3.26 -5.03 0.87
N ARG A 64 3.29 -4.80 2.18
CA ARG A 64 4.38 -4.08 2.83
C ARG A 64 4.88 -4.84 4.03
N ILE A 65 6.19 -5.07 4.09
CA ILE A 65 6.88 -5.60 5.25
C ILE A 65 7.93 -4.62 5.74
N SER A 66 7.95 -4.42 7.05
CA SER A 66 8.90 -3.53 7.68
C SER A 66 9.54 -4.16 8.90
N GLY A 67 10.80 -3.81 9.13
CA GLY A 67 11.55 -4.22 10.31
C GLY A 67 12.46 -3.10 10.77
N GLY A 68 12.62 -2.96 12.08
CA GLY A 68 13.45 -1.92 12.64
C GLY A 68 13.89 -2.18 14.06
N LEU A 69 14.77 -1.28 14.50
CA LEU A 69 15.29 -1.25 15.85
C LEU A 69 15.24 0.17 16.40
N ALA A 70 14.99 0.28 17.69
CA ALA A 70 15.12 1.51 18.45
C ALA A 70 16.11 1.30 19.59
N TYR A 71 17.09 2.20 19.69
CA TYR A 71 18.14 2.17 20.69
C TYR A 71 18.16 3.45 21.52
N ASN A 72 18.03 3.31 22.84
CA ASN A 72 18.17 4.40 23.81
C ASN A 72 19.67 4.63 24.09
N LEU A 73 20.24 5.66 23.46
CA LEU A 73 21.61 6.11 23.73
C LEU A 73 21.72 6.66 25.16
N LYS A 74 20.67 7.37 25.59
CA LYS A 74 20.48 7.87 26.96
C LYS A 74 19.00 7.71 27.34
N GLU A 75 18.66 7.95 28.60
CA GLU A 75 17.26 7.90 29.06
C GLU A 75 16.35 8.89 28.33
N ASN A 76 16.94 9.96 27.78
CA ASN A 76 16.25 11.02 27.07
C ASN A 76 16.55 11.09 25.57
N LEU A 77 17.35 10.17 25.03
CA LEU A 77 17.77 10.16 23.62
C LEU A 77 17.64 8.77 23.03
N THR A 78 16.78 8.63 22.04
CA THR A 78 16.53 7.38 21.30
C THR A 78 16.84 7.59 19.82
N VAL A 79 17.50 6.62 19.22
CA VAL A 79 17.70 6.52 17.77
C VAL A 79 16.92 5.32 17.26
N GLN A 80 16.19 5.49 16.16
CA GLN A 80 15.49 4.40 15.50
C GLN A 80 15.90 4.29 14.04
N VAL A 81 15.95 3.06 13.54
CA VAL A 81 16.13 2.75 12.12
C VAL A 81 15.05 1.74 11.74
N LYS A 82 14.36 1.98 10.63
CA LYS A 82 13.33 1.13 10.06
C LYS A 82 13.64 0.92 8.58
N ALA A 83 13.72 -0.32 8.14
CA ALA A 83 13.73 -0.68 6.73
C ALA A 83 12.33 -1.18 6.35
N THR A 84 11.88 -0.79 5.15
CA THR A 84 10.58 -1.17 4.61
C THR A 84 10.76 -1.63 3.18
N TYR A 85 10.12 -2.75 2.86
CA TYR A 85 9.87 -3.21 1.50
C TYR A 85 8.37 -3.10 1.25
N ALA A 86 8.00 -2.53 0.11
CA ALA A 86 6.63 -2.42 -0.36
C ALA A 86 6.59 -2.90 -1.80
N ASP A 87 5.62 -3.75 -2.07
CA ASP A 87 5.26 -4.31 -3.37
C ASP A 87 3.85 -3.81 -3.69
N PHE A 88 3.71 -3.25 -4.88
CA PHE A 88 2.46 -2.68 -5.39
C PHE A 88 2.14 -3.40 -6.68
N ASP A 89 0.98 -4.05 -6.70
CA ASP A 89 0.42 -4.74 -7.85
C ASP A 89 -0.86 -4.01 -8.27
N GLU A 90 -0.85 -3.45 -9.48
CA GLU A 90 -1.95 -2.65 -10.04
C GLU A 90 -2.38 -3.29 -11.36
N ASP A 91 -3.45 -4.08 -11.31
CA ASP A 91 -4.07 -4.68 -12.49
C ASP A 91 -5.06 -3.67 -13.11
N GLU A 92 -4.57 -2.82 -14.03
CA GLU A 92 -5.41 -1.93 -14.84
C GLU A 92 -5.40 -2.32 -16.33
N TYR A 93 -6.49 -2.91 -16.85
CA TYR A 93 -6.58 -3.39 -18.26
C TYR A 93 -6.33 -2.30 -19.34
N TYR A 94 -6.42 -1.01 -18.99
CA TYR A 94 -6.38 0.12 -19.94
C TYR A 94 -5.29 1.16 -19.67
N MET A 95 -4.53 1.03 -18.60
CA MET A 95 -3.29 1.76 -18.36
C MET A 95 -2.13 0.77 -18.35
N GLN A 96 -0.90 1.24 -18.47
CA GLN A 96 0.26 0.33 -18.35
C GLN A 96 0.26 -0.31 -16.97
N ASP A 97 0.27 -1.64 -16.91
CA ASP A 97 0.60 -2.44 -15.73
C ASP A 97 1.72 -1.74 -14.94
N ARG A 98 1.43 -1.44 -13.68
CA ARG A 98 2.24 -0.52 -12.88
C ARG A 98 2.80 -1.19 -11.63
N ASP A 99 3.35 -2.38 -11.84
CA ASP A 99 4.10 -3.11 -10.83
C ASP A 99 5.27 -2.26 -10.31
N ALA A 100 5.34 -2.07 -9.00
CA ALA A 100 6.40 -1.28 -8.38
C ALA A 100 6.93 -1.93 -7.10
N ASP A 101 8.21 -2.28 -7.13
CA ASP A 101 8.98 -2.64 -5.94
C ASP A 101 9.67 -1.42 -5.34
N VAL A 102 9.40 -1.12 -4.06
CA VAL A 102 10.03 -0.01 -3.35
C VAL A 102 10.69 -0.48 -2.06
N VAL A 103 11.99 -0.25 -1.96
CA VAL A 103 12.75 -0.41 -0.71
C VAL A 103 13.20 0.94 -0.19
N TYR A 104 12.88 1.25 1.06
CA TYR A 104 13.35 2.46 1.71
C TYR A 104 13.75 2.24 3.16
N VAL A 105 14.66 3.09 3.63
CA VAL A 105 15.17 3.09 5.00
C VAL A 105 14.89 4.45 5.62
N THR A 106 14.31 4.44 6.81
CA THR A 106 14.04 5.63 7.61
C THR A 106 14.87 5.58 8.88
N ALA A 107 15.58 6.66 9.17
CA ALA A 107 16.26 6.87 10.44
C ALA A 107 15.63 8.05 11.19
N GLY A 108 15.47 7.92 12.50
CA GLY A 108 14.84 8.94 13.34
C GLY A 108 15.57 9.11 14.66
N VAL A 109 15.51 10.31 15.22
CA VAL A 109 16.03 10.64 16.54
C VAL A 109 14.90 11.22 17.38
N LYS A 110 14.69 10.68 18.57
CA LYS A 110 13.71 11.18 19.54
C LYS A 110 14.44 11.70 20.77
N TRP A 111 14.09 12.91 21.19
CA TRP A 111 14.58 13.54 22.41
C TRP A 111 13.41 13.86 23.35
N ASN A 112 13.51 13.45 24.62
CA ASN A 112 12.51 13.77 25.65
C ASN A 112 13.08 14.87 26.57
N PHE A 113 12.30 15.93 26.81
CA PHE A 113 12.65 17.05 27.70
C PHE A 113 12.02 16.89 29.08
#